data_AF-A0A661NKQ4-F1
#
_entry.id   AF-A0A661NKQ4-F1
#
_cell.length_a   1.000
_cell.length_b   1.000
_cell.length_c   1.000
_cell.angle_alpha   90.00
_cell.angle_beta   90.00
_cell.angle_gamma   90.00
#
_symmetry.space_group_name_H-M   'P 1'
#
loop_
_entity.id
_entity.type
_entity.pdbx_description
1 polymer ?
#
loop_
_entity_poly.entity_id
_entity_poly.type
_entity_poly.pdbx_seq_one_letter_code
_entity_poly.pdbx_strand_id
1 'polypeptide(L)'
;MNSAMKTIGVIGGLGWESSATYYRLMNQEVRRRLGGWHSARVIMDSLDFHAFAEARGAADYAGLRRQLVASAERLESAGAEVLLIACNTVHRFAPAVSDAVQIPLLHIADAAGRALARDGHPARYLRRGRGPG
;
A
#
# COMPACT_ATOMS: atom_id res chain seq x y z
N MET A 1 7.64 -9.40 -24.50
CA MET A 1 6.93 -8.13 -24.25
C MET A 1 7.81 -7.29 -23.34
N ASN A 2 8.31 -6.16 -23.84
CA ASN A 2 9.04 -5.21 -23.01
C ASN A 2 7.98 -4.53 -22.12
N SER A 3 7.72 -5.06 -20.93
CA SER A 3 6.74 -4.43 -20.03
C SER A 3 7.32 -3.10 -19.57
N ALA A 4 6.83 -2.01 -20.16
CA ALA A 4 7.09 -0.67 -19.65
C ALA A 4 6.76 -0.61 -18.15
N MET A 5 7.52 0.19 -17.40
CA MET A 5 7.32 0.35 -15.97
C MET A 5 5.91 0.83 -15.68
N LYS A 6 5.16 0.05 -14.90
CA LYS A 6 3.81 0.42 -14.43
C LYS A 6 3.86 1.61 -13.49
N THR A 7 2.83 2.45 -13.56
CA THR A 7 2.61 3.57 -12.64
C THR A 7 2.02 3.06 -11.32
N ILE A 8 2.70 3.35 -10.20
CA ILE A 8 2.32 2.88 -8.86
C ILE A 8 1.48 3.94 -8.17
N GLY A 9 0.26 3.60 -7.79
CA GLY A 9 -0.59 4.40 -6.90
C GLY A 9 -0.30 4.06 -5.44
N VAL A 10 -0.03 5.07 -4.62
CA VAL A 10 0.26 4.91 -3.19
C VAL A 10 -0.79 5.63 -2.36
N ILE A 11 -1.54 4.86 -1.58
CA ILE A 11 -2.38 5.39 -0.50
C ILE A 11 -1.46 5.65 0.69
N GLY A 12 -1.13 6.92 0.90
CA GLY A 12 -0.18 7.41 1.89
C GLY A 12 -0.82 8.32 2.94
N GLY A 13 0.01 9.02 3.70
CA GLY A 13 -0.45 10.01 4.68
C GLY A 13 -1.01 9.43 5.97
N LEU A 14 -1.02 8.10 6.14
CA LEU A 14 -1.37 7.43 7.39
C LEU A 14 -0.20 7.41 8.40
N GLY A 15 0.48 8.56 8.50
CA GLY A 15 1.90 8.70 8.80
C GLY A 15 2.66 9.09 7.52
N TRP A 16 3.19 10.31 7.47
CA TRP A 16 3.89 10.82 6.27
C TRP A 16 5.29 10.21 6.15
N GLU A 17 5.89 9.83 7.28
CA GLU A 17 7.23 9.25 7.39
C GLU A 17 7.33 7.89 6.66
N SER A 18 6.29 7.05 6.79
CA SER A 18 6.23 5.78 6.05
C SER A 18 6.10 6.03 4.55
N SER A 19 5.27 7.01 4.16
CA SER A 19 5.05 7.39 2.76
C SER A 19 6.34 7.86 2.10
N ALA A 20 7.11 8.72 2.77
CA ALA A 20 8.43 9.15 2.34
C ALA A 20 9.41 7.98 2.20
N THR A 21 9.36 7.03 3.13
CA THR A 21 10.19 5.81 3.08
C THR A 21 9.85 4.96 1.87
N TYR A 22 8.57 4.70 1.60
CA TYR A 22 8.12 3.95 0.41
C TYR A 22 8.57 4.62 -0.88
N TYR A 23 8.36 5.94 -1.01
CA TYR A 23 8.81 6.69 -2.19
C TYR A 23 10.31 6.55 -2.44
N ARG A 24 11.13 6.71 -1.40
CA ARG A 24 12.58 6.56 -1.49
C ARG A 24 12.97 5.15 -1.92
N LEU A 25 12.42 4.12 -1.28
CA LEU A 25 12.76 2.72 -1.57
C LEU A 25 12.38 2.30 -2.98
N MET A 26 11.20 2.71 -3.47
CA MET A 26 10.78 2.43 -4.85
C MET A 26 11.74 3.03 -5.88
N ASN A 27 12.15 4.30 -5.68
CA ASN A 27 13.10 4.96 -6.57
C ASN A 27 14.50 4.32 -6.52
N GLN A 28 14.97 3.97 -5.32
CA GLN A 28 16.25 3.26 -5.16
C GLN A 28 16.23 1.92 -5.88
N GLU A 29 15.15 1.15 -5.75
CA GLU A 29 15.03 -0.16 -6.39
C GLU A 29 14.91 -0.07 -7.91
N VAL A 30 14.20 0.93 -8.43
CA VAL A 30 14.15 1.19 -9.87
C VAL A 30 15.53 1.55 -10.41
N ARG A 31 16.24 2.48 -9.76
CA ARG A 31 17.60 2.85 -10.17
C ARG A 31 18.55 1.66 -10.09
N ARG A 32 18.42 0.82 -9.06
CA ARG A 32 19.23 -0.40 -8.91
C ARG A 32 19.01 -1.40 -10.06
N ARG A 33 17.78 -1.53 -10.55
CA ARG A 33 17.42 -2.48 -11.62
C ARG A 33 17.70 -1.96 -13.03
N LEU A 34 17.44 -0.68 -13.28
CA LEU A 34 17.46 -0.09 -14.63
C LEU A 34 18.68 0.80 -14.87
N GLY A 35 19.38 1.24 -13.82
CA GLY A 35 20.56 2.10 -13.93
C GLY A 35 20.27 3.54 -14.35
N GLY A 36 21.34 4.30 -14.60
CA GLY A 36 21.28 5.66 -15.13
C GLY A 36 20.41 6.61 -14.27
N TRP A 37 19.50 7.29 -14.96
CA TRP A 37 18.60 8.31 -14.41
C TRP A 37 17.16 7.80 -14.22
N HIS A 38 16.95 6.48 -14.24
CA HIS A 38 15.61 5.91 -14.08
C HIS A 38 15.08 6.13 -12.65
N SER A 39 13.83 6.55 -12.57
CA SER A 39 13.05 6.75 -11.33
C SER A 39 11.72 6.00 -11.43
N ALA A 40 11.10 5.72 -10.29
CA ALA A 40 9.79 5.08 -10.26
C ALA A 40 8.70 6.03 -10.77
N ARG A 41 7.72 5.50 -11.51
CA ARG A 41 6.48 6.21 -11.85
C ARG A 41 5.51 6.07 -10.68
N VAL A 42 5.27 7.16 -9.95
CA VAL A 42 4.48 7.14 -8.71
C VAL A 42 3.42 8.24 -8.72
N ILE A 43 2.20 7.89 -8.33
CA ILE A 43 1.16 8.83 -7.92
C ILE A 43 0.88 8.54 -6.45
N MET A 44 0.94 9.54 -5.60
CA MET A 44 0.71 9.38 -4.17
C MET A 44 -0.45 10.26 -3.74
N ASP A 45 -1.47 9.64 -3.15
CA ASP A 45 -2.54 10.33 -2.47
C ASP A 45 -2.24 10.28 -0.96
N SER A 46 -1.79 11.39 -0.41
CA SER A 46 -1.41 11.50 0.99
C SER A 46 -2.58 12.03 1.81
N LEU A 47 -3.24 11.12 2.52
CA LEU A 47 -4.38 11.45 3.37
C LEU A 47 -3.96 12.31 4.57
N ASP A 48 -4.91 13.10 5.10
CA ASP A 48 -4.73 13.75 6.39
C ASP A 48 -4.84 12.72 7.52
N PHE A 49 -3.74 12.49 8.23
CA PHE A 49 -3.70 11.52 9.31
C PHE A 49 -4.61 11.88 10.47
N HIS A 50 -4.84 13.18 10.73
CA HIS A 50 -5.65 13.60 11.86
C HIS A 50 -7.09 13.12 11.70
N ALA A 51 -7.72 13.38 10.55
CA ALA A 51 -9.06 12.90 10.25
C ALA A 51 -9.18 11.36 10.29
N PHE A 52 -8.12 10.66 9.88
CA PHE A 52 -8.09 9.20 9.95
C PHE A 52 -7.95 8.69 11.40
N ALA A 53 -7.13 9.34 12.21
CA ALA A 53 -6.92 8.98 13.61
C ALA A 53 -8.18 9.22 14.45
N GLU A 54 -8.90 10.33 14.23
CA GLU A 54 -10.16 10.64 14.90
C GLU A 54 -11.23 9.57 14.59
N ALA A 55 -11.42 9.24 13.31
CA ALA A 55 -12.35 8.18 12.89
C ALA A 55 -11.99 6.82 13.51
N ARG A 56 -10.69 6.54 13.66
CA ARG A 56 -10.22 5.32 14.33
C ARG A 56 -10.51 5.34 15.83
N GLY A 57 -10.29 6.47 16.51
CA GLY A 57 -10.59 6.65 17.93
C GLY A 57 -12.08 6.50 18.24
N ALA A 58 -12.94 7.01 17.35
CA ALA A 58 -14.39 6.88 17.42
C ALA A 58 -14.92 5.49 17.00
N ALA A 59 -14.05 4.55 16.62
CA ALA A 59 -14.41 3.26 16.03
C ALA A 59 -15.34 3.36 14.79
N ASP A 60 -15.27 4.47 14.04
CA ASP A 60 -15.99 4.64 12.77
C ASP A 60 -15.27 3.89 11.64
N TYR A 61 -15.40 2.56 11.66
CA TYR A 61 -14.82 1.69 10.64
C TYR A 61 -15.37 1.97 9.23
N ALA A 62 -16.61 2.47 9.13
CA ALA A 62 -17.20 2.84 7.87
C ALA A 62 -16.53 4.09 7.29
N GLY A 63 -16.23 5.09 8.13
CA GLY A 63 -15.47 6.28 7.77
C GLY A 63 -14.05 5.97 7.32
N LEU A 64 -13.34 5.13 8.07
CA LEU A 64 -12.00 4.69 7.68
C LEU A 64 -12.00 3.99 6.32
N ARG A 65 -12.96 3.08 6.09
CA ARG A 65 -13.13 2.41 4.81
C ARG A 65 -13.40 3.40 3.68
N ARG A 66 -14.32 4.35 3.88
CA ARG A 66 -14.67 5.37 2.87
C ARG A 66 -13.45 6.19 2.46
N GLN A 67 -12.62 6.61 3.42
CA GLN A 67 -11.41 7.38 3.13
C GLN A 67 -10.41 6.61 2.26
N LEU A 68 -10.18 5.33 2.58
CA LEU A 68 -9.26 4.47 1.81
C LEU A 68 -9.78 4.15 0.41
N VAL A 69 -11.08 3.83 0.29
CA VAL A 69 -11.72 3.55 -1.00
C VAL A 69 -11.67 4.78 -1.91
N ALA A 70 -12.05 5.95 -1.39
CA ALA A 70 -12.01 7.18 -2.17
C ALA A 70 -10.58 7.52 -2.64
N SER A 71 -9.56 7.19 -1.84
CA SER A 71 -8.15 7.33 -2.25
C SER A 71 -7.78 6.39 -3.41
N ALA A 72 -8.22 5.14 -3.33
CA ALA A 72 -7.98 4.15 -4.38
C ALA A 72 -8.62 4.57 -5.72
N GLU A 73 -9.87 5.01 -5.69
CA GLU A 73 -10.61 5.49 -6.87
C GLU A 73 -9.95 6.72 -7.49
N ARG A 74 -9.47 7.67 -6.67
CA ARG A 74 -8.70 8.84 -7.15
C ARG A 74 -7.41 8.42 -7.84
N LEU A 75 -6.68 7.46 -7.26
CA LEU A 75 -5.42 6.97 -7.83
C LEU A 75 -5.63 6.22 -9.15
N GLU A 76 -6.66 5.37 -9.24
CA GLU A 76 -7.03 4.71 -10.49
C GLU A 76 -7.41 5.73 -11.57
N SER A 77 -8.24 6.71 -11.21
CA SER A 77 -8.65 7.79 -12.11
C SER A 77 -7.48 8.66 -12.57
N ALA A 78 -6.44 8.79 -11.74
CA ALA A 78 -5.20 9.51 -12.06
C ALA A 78 -4.23 8.69 -12.94
N GLY A 79 -4.56 7.43 -13.27
CA GLY A 79 -3.75 6.58 -14.14
C GLY A 79 -2.76 5.68 -13.41
N ALA A 80 -2.98 5.38 -12.13
CA ALA A 80 -2.26 4.29 -11.48
C ALA A 80 -2.62 2.95 -12.15
N GLU A 81 -1.64 2.05 -12.28
CA GLU A 81 -1.81 0.72 -12.91
C GLU A 81 -1.66 -0.41 -11.88
N VAL A 82 -1.27 -0.06 -10.64
CA VAL A 82 -1.14 -0.94 -9.49
C VAL A 82 -1.23 -0.08 -8.22
N LEU A 83 -1.84 -0.61 -7.16
CA LEU A 83 -1.98 0.08 -5.87
C LEU A 83 -1.09 -0.50 -4.78
N LEU A 84 -0.74 0.36 -3.83
CA LEU A 84 -0.03 0.03 -2.59
C LEU A 84 -0.60 0.86 -1.44
N ILE A 85 -0.78 0.24 -0.27
CA ILE A 85 -1.11 0.97 0.97
C ILE A 85 0.15 1.10 1.82
N ALA A 86 0.62 2.34 2.04
CA ALA A 86 1.85 2.63 2.79
C ALA A 86 1.67 2.54 4.33
N CYS A 87 0.86 1.59 4.81
CA CYS A 87 0.58 1.41 6.24
C CYS A 87 0.14 -0.03 6.57
N ASN A 88 0.82 -0.66 7.53
CA ASN A 88 0.60 -2.07 7.88
C ASN A 88 -0.73 -2.32 8.59
N THR A 89 -1.14 -1.42 9.47
CA THR A 89 -2.27 -1.61 10.40
C THR A 89 -3.64 -1.54 9.71
N VAL A 90 -3.72 -0.90 8.55
CA VAL A 90 -4.98 -0.69 7.82
C VAL A 90 -5.29 -1.77 6.78
N HIS A 91 -4.42 -2.77 6.64
CA HIS A 91 -4.63 -3.88 5.69
C HIS A 91 -5.91 -4.69 5.96
N ARG A 92 -6.54 -4.56 7.13
CA ARG A 92 -7.89 -5.09 7.37
C ARG A 92 -8.96 -4.56 6.39
N PHE A 93 -8.70 -3.42 5.75
CA PHE A 93 -9.58 -2.80 4.75
C PHE A 93 -9.12 -3.09 3.31
N ALA A 94 -8.03 -3.84 3.12
CA ALA A 94 -7.50 -4.17 1.79
C ALA A 94 -8.52 -4.84 0.86
N PRO A 95 -9.40 -5.75 1.32
CA PRO A 95 -10.47 -6.29 0.45
C PRO A 95 -11.39 -5.19 -0.08
N ALA A 96 -11.86 -4.30 0.79
CA ALA A 96 -12.74 -3.21 0.39
C ALA A 96 -12.08 -2.23 -0.58
N VAL A 97 -10.76 -1.99 -0.43
CA VAL A 97 -9.99 -1.17 -1.37
C VAL A 97 -9.86 -1.88 -2.72
N SER A 98 -9.51 -3.18 -2.71
CA SER A 98 -9.35 -3.98 -3.92
C SER A 98 -10.65 -4.16 -4.70
N ASP A 99 -11.78 -4.26 -4.00
CA ASP A 99 -13.10 -4.44 -4.63
C ASP A 99 -13.62 -3.14 -5.29
N ALA A 100 -13.07 -1.98 -4.90
CA ALA A 100 -13.52 -0.68 -5.39
C ALA A 100 -12.86 -0.24 -6.71
N VAL A 101 -11.77 -0.89 -7.11
CA VAL A 101 -10.98 -0.54 -8.29
C VAL A 101 -10.73 -1.77 -9.17
N GLN A 102 -10.36 -1.56 -10.43
CA GLN A 102 -10.02 -2.64 -11.36
C GLN A 102 -8.52 -2.95 -11.39
N ILE A 103 -7.68 -2.02 -10.92
CA ILE A 103 -6.23 -2.21 -10.84
C ILE A 103 -5.80 -3.06 -9.63
N PRO A 104 -4.74 -3.88 -9.76
CA PRO A 104 -4.32 -4.79 -8.71
C PRO A 104 -3.79 -4.04 -7.47
N LEU A 105 -4.21 -4.48 -6.28
CA LEU A 105 -3.66 -4.03 -5.01
C LEU A 105 -2.53 -4.96 -4.54
N LEU A 106 -1.33 -4.42 -4.31
CA LEU A 106 -0.22 -5.16 -3.73
C LEU A 106 -0.39 -5.27 -2.21
N HIS A 107 -0.67 -6.48 -1.73
CA HIS A 107 -0.82 -6.73 -0.31
C HIS A 107 0.55 -6.91 0.37
N ILE A 108 0.83 -6.15 1.43
CA ILE A 108 2.14 -6.21 2.10
C ILE A 108 2.43 -7.59 2.73
N ALA A 109 1.39 -8.28 3.20
CA ALA A 109 1.54 -9.62 3.78
C ALA A 109 2.06 -10.65 2.77
N ASP A 110 1.67 -10.52 1.49
CA ASP A 110 2.15 -11.41 0.43
C ASP A 110 3.59 -11.09 0.08
N ALA A 111 3.96 -9.81 0.09
CA ALA A 111 5.35 -9.39 -0.12
C ALA A 111 6.26 -9.87 1.03
N ALA A 112 5.82 -9.72 2.28
CA ALA A 112 6.54 -10.21 3.45
C ALA A 112 6.63 -11.74 3.48
N GLY A 113 5.55 -12.45 3.16
CA GLY A 113 5.53 -13.91 3.06
C GLY A 113 6.49 -14.44 1.98
N ARG A 114 6.54 -13.79 0.81
CA ARG A 114 7.50 -14.12 -0.25
C ARG A 114 8.95 -13.83 0.16
N ALA A 115 9.20 -12.73 0.86
CA ALA A 115 10.54 -12.41 1.35
C ALA A 115 11.02 -13.46 2.37
N LEU A 116 10.20 -13.77 3.38
CA LEU A 116 10.50 -14.79 4.39
C LEU A 116 10.74 -16.17 3.76
N ALA A 117 9.92 -16.56 2.77
CA ALA A 117 10.11 -17.82 2.06
C ALA A 117 11.41 -17.86 1.24
N ARG A 118 11.84 -16.73 0.66
CA ARG A 118 13.11 -16.61 -0.07
C ARG A 118 14.32 -16.66 0.87
N ASP A 119 14.17 -16.17 2.09
CA ASP A 119 15.21 -16.20 3.14
C ASP A 119 15.21 -17.53 3.94
N GLY A 120 14.42 -18.52 3.52
CA GLY A 120 14.40 -19.86 4.12
C GLY A 120 13.59 -19.97 5.42
N HIS A 121 12.81 -18.94 5.78
CA HIS A 121 11.93 -18.97 6.95
C HIS A 121 10.52 -19.44 6.54
N PRO A 122 9.99 -20.55 7.08
CA PRO A 122 8.66 -21.02 6.74
C PRO A 122 7.59 -20.00 7.19
N ALA A 123 6.53 -19.82 6.38
CA ALA A 123 5.43 -18.85 6.55
C ALA A 123 4.60 -18.95 7.84
N ARG A 124 5.06 -19.75 8.82
CA ARG A 124 4.39 -20.04 10.11
C ARG A 124 4.29 -18.82 11.03
N TYR A 125 5.00 -17.73 10.74
CA TYR A 125 4.98 -16.49 11.54
C TYR A 125 3.81 -15.54 11.24
N LEU A 126 3.00 -15.78 10.20
CA LEU A 126 1.90 -14.88 9.83
C LEU A 126 0.56 -15.19 10.53
N ARG A 127 0.49 -16.22 11.38
CA ARG A 127 -0.76 -16.60 12.06
C ARG A 127 -0.63 -16.55 13.58
N ARG A 128 -0.74 -15.36 14.18
CA ARG A 128 -1.38 -15.15 15.49
C ARG A 128 -1.63 -13.67 15.78
N GLY A 129 -2.71 -13.16 15.20
CA GLY A 129 -3.47 -12.01 15.72
C GLY A 129 -4.88 -12.47 16.07
N ARG A 130 -5.01 -13.38 17.05
CA ARG A 130 -6.31 -13.73 17.66
C ARG A 130 -6.10 -13.73 19.17
N GLY A 131 -6.39 -12.59 19.80
CA GLY A 131 -6.72 -12.50 21.23
C GLY A 131 -8.17 -12.89 21.47
N PRO A 132 -8.56 -13.20 22.71
CA PRO A 132 -9.63 -14.15 23.03
C PRO A 132 -11.03 -13.58 22.84
N GLY A 133 -12.00 -14.49 22.75
CA GLY A 133 -13.41 -14.17 22.88
C GLY A 133 -13.83 -13.89 24.31
#